data_AF-A0A961A205-F1
#
_entry.id   AF-A0A961A205-F1
#
_cell.length_a   1.000
_cell.length_b   1.000
_cell.length_c   1.000
_cell.angle_alpha   90.00
_cell.angle_beta   90.00
_cell.angle_gamma   90.00
#
_symmetry.space_group_name_H-M   'P 1'
#
loop_
_entity.id
_entity.type
_entity.pdbx_description
1 polymer ?
#
loop_
_entity_poly.entity_id
_entity_poly.type
_entity_poly.pdbx_seq_one_letter_code
_entity_poly.pdbx_strand_id
1 'polypeptide(L)'
;MKKFLNILYLLPLLLLAFWVAEKAFAQYAGIDCFEEATAQDGLDLEEMDAMDLCSGTQVSQAPIDCFWEAYSEDGLYLNTDGAILLCSGTSEATAPIDCFLEAYAQDGLALDLLESIQLCSGTNTATGPIDCFWEAYSEDGLGLSIENSLRLCSPRWN
;
A
#
# COMPACT_ATOMS: atom_id res chain seq x y z
N MET A 1 41.01 -11.11 42.02
CA MET A 1 40.67 -11.19 40.58
C MET A 1 39.41 -12.04 40.41
N LYS A 2 38.22 -11.45 40.33
CA LYS A 2 36.92 -12.12 40.00
C LYS A 2 35.78 -11.08 40.04
N LYS A 3 35.76 -10.08 39.16
CA LYS A 3 34.60 -9.16 39.00
C LYS A 3 34.30 -8.67 37.57
N PHE A 4 35.10 -9.04 36.56
CA PHE A 4 34.94 -8.49 35.20
C PHE A 4 34.24 -9.42 34.19
N LEU A 5 33.80 -10.62 34.59
CA LEU A 5 33.25 -11.60 33.63
C LEU A 5 31.74 -11.49 33.35
N ASN A 6 31.01 -10.57 33.99
CA ASN A 6 29.53 -10.59 33.95
C ASN A 6 28.90 -9.60 32.95
N ILE A 7 29.67 -8.67 32.38
CA ILE A 7 29.14 -7.63 31.47
C ILE A 7 29.13 -8.11 30.01
N LEU A 8 30.06 -8.99 29.63
CA LEU A 8 30.21 -9.44 28.24
C LEU A 8 29.06 -10.34 27.74
N TYR A 9 28.31 -10.98 28.65
CA TYR A 9 27.16 -11.83 28.32
C TYR A 9 25.83 -11.06 28.25
N LEU A 10 25.77 -9.83 28.75
CA LEU A 10 24.55 -9.01 28.72
C LEU A 10 24.38 -8.27 27.39
N LEU A 11 25.48 -7.93 26.71
CA LEU A 11 25.44 -7.21 25.44
C LEU A 11 24.71 -7.96 24.30
N PRO A 12 24.95 -9.27 24.08
CA PRO A 12 24.24 -10.03 23.05
C PRO A 12 22.75 -10.22 23.37
N LEU A 13 22.41 -10.36 24.66
CA LEU A 13 21.02 -10.48 25.13
C LEU A 13 20.23 -9.18 24.97
N LEU A 14 20.86 -8.02 25.22
CA LEU A 14 20.28 -6.71 24.94
C LEU A 14 20.09 -6.46 23.44
N LEU A 15 21.09 -6.81 22.62
CA LEU A 15 20.99 -6.68 21.15
C LEU A 15 19.90 -7.59 20.56
N LEU A 16 19.74 -8.80 21.08
CA LEU A 16 18.63 -9.70 20.70
C LEU A 16 17.26 -9.15 21.13
N ALA A 17 17.15 -8.54 22.31
CA ALA A 17 15.90 -7.93 22.77
C ALA A 17 15.49 -6.70 21.92
N PHE A 18 16.47 -5.89 21.49
CA PHE A 18 16.22 -4.78 20.56
C PHE A 18 15.75 -5.27 19.19
N TRP A 19 16.34 -6.35 18.66
CA TRP A 19 15.92 -6.95 17.39
C TRP A 19 14.52 -7.58 17.41
N VAL A 20 14.06 -8.06 18.57
CA VAL A 20 12.71 -8.62 18.72
C VAL A 20 11.66 -7.51 18.88
N ALA A 21 12.00 -6.39 19.51
CA ALA A 21 11.08 -5.27 19.70
C ALA A 21 10.68 -4.60 18.37
N GLU A 22 11.61 -4.39 17.43
CA GLU A 22 11.32 -3.78 16.12
C GLU A 22 10.30 -4.57 15.29
N LYS A 23 10.29 -5.90 15.40
CA LYS A 23 9.32 -6.75 14.68
C LYS A 23 7.92 -6.75 15.28
N ALA A 24 7.79 -6.41 16.56
CA ALA A 24 6.48 -6.41 17.24
C ALA A 24 5.63 -5.20 16.82
N PHE A 25 6.23 -4.06 16.48
CA PHE A 25 5.50 -2.83 16.13
C PHE A 25 4.81 -2.91 14.76
N ALA A 26 5.42 -3.56 13.77
CA ALA A 26 4.79 -3.78 12.46
C ALA A 26 3.54 -4.68 12.53
N GLN A 27 3.37 -5.44 13.63
CA GLN A 27 2.28 -6.39 13.80
C GLN A 27 0.94 -5.73 14.18
N TYR A 28 0.95 -4.45 14.57
CA TYR A 28 -0.24 -3.71 15.01
C TYR A 28 -0.73 -2.66 14.02
N ALA A 29 0.03 -2.36 12.96
CA ALA A 29 -0.34 -1.32 11.99
C ALA A 29 -1.72 -1.55 11.36
N GLY A 30 -2.06 -2.80 11.01
CA GLY A 30 -3.38 -3.13 10.46
C GLY A 30 -4.52 -2.98 11.48
N ILE A 31 -4.26 -3.20 12.77
CA ILE A 31 -5.26 -3.04 13.83
C ILE A 31 -5.50 -1.56 14.09
N ASP A 32 -4.43 -0.76 14.23
CA ASP A 32 -4.53 0.68 14.43
C ASP A 32 -5.22 1.35 13.23
N CYS A 33 -4.93 0.88 12.00
CA CYS A 33 -5.65 1.31 10.80
C CYS A 33 -7.15 0.99 10.89
N PHE A 34 -7.50 -0.24 11.29
CA PHE A 34 -8.90 -0.66 11.39
C PHE A 34 -9.66 0.14 12.45
N GLU A 35 -9.05 0.39 13.60
CA GLU A 35 -9.64 1.23 14.66
C GLU A 35 -9.94 2.64 14.15
N GLU A 36 -9.00 3.25 13.43
CA GLU A 36 -9.19 4.58 12.82
C GLU A 36 -10.24 4.56 11.69
N ALA A 37 -10.20 3.56 10.81
CA ALA A 37 -11.11 3.43 9.68
C ALA A 37 -12.57 3.27 10.12
N THR A 38 -12.81 2.64 11.27
CA THR A 38 -14.15 2.44 11.84
C THR A 38 -14.57 3.52 12.83
N ALA A 39 -13.65 4.42 13.21
CA ALA A 39 -13.95 5.50 14.14
C ALA A 39 -14.92 6.51 13.51
N GLN A 40 -15.88 6.98 14.33
CA GLN A 40 -16.87 7.98 13.90
C GLN A 40 -16.23 9.33 13.55
N ASP A 41 -15.11 9.66 14.18
CA ASP A 41 -14.28 10.82 13.88
C ASP A 41 -13.14 10.54 12.89
N GLY A 42 -13.02 9.29 12.42
CA GLY A 42 -12.11 8.84 11.37
C GLY A 42 -12.82 8.74 10.02
N LEU A 43 -12.84 7.53 9.42
CA LEU A 43 -13.51 7.29 8.14
C LEU A 43 -14.97 6.83 8.23
N ASP A 44 -15.41 6.36 9.41
CA ASP A 44 -16.75 5.80 9.65
C ASP A 44 -17.13 4.68 8.64
N LEU A 45 -16.17 3.85 8.24
CA LEU A 45 -16.37 2.72 7.33
C LEU A 45 -17.04 1.53 8.04
N GLU A 46 -17.78 0.72 7.26
CA GLU A 46 -18.24 -0.57 7.74
C GLU A 46 -17.05 -1.51 8.05
N GLU A 47 -17.23 -2.46 8.97
CA GLU A 47 -16.14 -3.34 9.42
C GLU A 47 -15.46 -4.08 8.26
N MET A 48 -16.22 -4.56 7.28
CA MET A 48 -15.64 -5.28 6.13
C MET A 48 -14.80 -4.34 5.24
N ASP A 49 -15.27 -3.12 5.01
CA ASP A 49 -14.58 -2.11 4.22
C ASP A 49 -13.28 -1.65 4.89
N ALA A 50 -13.32 -1.45 6.21
CA ALA A 50 -12.14 -1.16 7.01
C ALA A 50 -11.13 -2.31 6.99
N MET A 51 -11.60 -3.57 7.08
CA MET A 51 -10.73 -4.73 6.97
C MET A 51 -10.05 -4.80 5.59
N ASP A 52 -10.80 -4.56 4.53
CA ASP A 52 -10.26 -4.59 3.16
C ASP A 52 -9.26 -3.44 2.94
N LEU A 53 -9.56 -2.23 3.41
CA LEU A 53 -8.65 -1.09 3.32
C LEU A 53 -7.34 -1.34 4.08
N CYS A 54 -7.41 -1.88 5.29
CA CYS A 54 -6.26 -2.01 6.19
C CYS A 54 -5.46 -3.32 6.01
N SER A 55 -5.96 -4.25 5.19
CA SER A 55 -5.32 -5.56 5.00
C SER A 55 -3.93 -5.44 4.37
N GLY A 56 -2.91 -5.90 5.08
CA GLY A 56 -1.53 -5.98 4.58
C GLY A 56 -0.68 -4.73 4.78
N THR A 57 -1.24 -3.64 5.34
CA THR A 57 -0.46 -2.43 5.61
C THR A 57 0.59 -2.64 6.71
N GLN A 58 1.73 -1.96 6.57
CA GLN A 58 2.77 -1.86 7.59
C GLN A 58 2.80 -0.48 8.26
N VAL A 59 1.99 0.46 7.76
CA VAL A 59 1.91 1.85 8.25
C VAL A 59 0.44 2.21 8.37
N SER A 60 -0.07 2.24 9.61
CA SER A 60 -1.51 2.32 9.88
C SER A 60 -2.22 3.49 9.21
N GLN A 61 -1.55 4.64 9.12
CA GLN A 61 -2.12 5.86 8.55
C GLN A 61 -2.08 5.90 7.02
N ALA A 62 -1.22 5.11 6.38
CA ALA A 62 -1.04 5.22 4.94
C ALA A 62 -2.29 4.85 4.12
N PRO A 63 -3.02 3.75 4.41
CA PRO A 63 -4.29 3.48 3.74
C PRO A 63 -5.37 4.53 4.04
N ILE A 64 -5.38 5.10 5.25
CA ILE A 64 -6.36 6.12 5.67
C ILE A 64 -6.17 7.41 4.89
N ASP A 65 -4.93 7.92 4.86
CA ASP A 65 -4.57 9.14 4.12
C ASP A 65 -4.80 8.96 2.61
N CYS A 66 -4.43 7.80 2.07
CA CYS A 66 -4.71 7.45 0.68
C CYS A 66 -6.22 7.44 0.40
N PHE A 67 -7.02 6.80 1.26
CA PHE A 67 -8.47 6.71 1.08
C PHE A 67 -9.11 8.09 1.07
N TRP A 68 -8.71 8.99 1.97
CA TRP A 68 -9.20 10.37 1.99
C TRP A 68 -8.95 11.09 0.67
N GLU A 69 -7.73 11.00 0.14
CA GLU A 69 -7.38 11.62 -1.14
C GLU A 69 -8.13 10.97 -2.31
N ALA A 70 -8.26 9.64 -2.30
CA ALA A 70 -8.96 8.91 -3.35
C ALA A 70 -10.48 9.20 -3.37
N TYR A 71 -11.10 9.35 -2.21
CA TYR A 71 -12.55 9.52 -2.06
C TYR A 71 -13.02 10.98 -2.16
N SER A 72 -12.21 11.94 -1.69
CA SER A 72 -12.68 13.33 -1.57
C SER A 72 -12.97 14.00 -2.92
N GLU A 73 -13.90 14.96 -2.92
CA GLU A 73 -14.24 15.79 -4.09
C GLU A 73 -13.07 16.60 -4.63
N ASP A 74 -12.12 16.99 -3.76
CA ASP A 74 -10.94 17.77 -4.14
C ASP A 74 -9.75 16.88 -4.58
N GLY A 75 -9.85 15.56 -4.39
CA GLY A 75 -8.86 14.57 -4.79
C GLY A 75 -9.27 13.82 -6.05
N LEU A 76 -9.32 12.48 -5.98
CA LEU A 76 -9.69 11.65 -7.15
C LEU A 76 -11.20 11.46 -7.34
N TYR A 77 -12.00 11.73 -6.29
CA TYR A 77 -13.45 11.58 -6.29
C TYR A 77 -13.96 10.19 -6.73
N LEU A 78 -13.27 9.15 -6.27
CA LEU A 78 -13.71 7.77 -6.43
C LEU A 78 -14.89 7.47 -5.50
N ASN A 79 -15.68 6.46 -5.84
CA ASN A 79 -16.61 5.89 -4.87
C ASN A 79 -15.85 5.10 -3.78
N THR A 80 -16.54 4.76 -2.70
CA THR A 80 -15.96 4.03 -1.55
C THR A 80 -15.19 2.78 -2.00
N ASP A 81 -15.81 1.91 -2.80
CA ASP A 81 -15.18 0.68 -3.29
C ASP A 81 -13.91 0.93 -4.10
N GLY A 82 -13.92 1.95 -4.97
CA GLY A 82 -12.78 2.33 -5.79
C GLY A 82 -11.63 2.88 -4.95
N ALA A 83 -11.94 3.73 -3.96
CA ALA A 83 -10.96 4.26 -3.02
C ALA A 83 -10.34 3.15 -2.15
N ILE A 84 -11.16 2.23 -1.62
CA ILE A 84 -10.68 1.05 -0.88
C ILE A 84 -9.78 0.20 -1.77
N LEU A 85 -10.23 -0.14 -2.98
CA LEU A 85 -9.46 -0.98 -3.87
C LEU A 85 -8.11 -0.35 -4.22
N LEU A 86 -8.08 0.96 -4.49
CA LEU A 86 -6.84 1.67 -4.81
C LEU A 86 -5.88 1.70 -3.62
N CYS A 87 -6.38 1.97 -2.42
CA CYS A 87 -5.56 2.26 -1.23
C CYS A 87 -5.28 1.05 -0.33
N SER A 88 -5.95 -0.08 -0.58
CA SER A 88 -5.87 -1.28 0.27
C SER A 88 -4.45 -1.74 0.49
N GLY A 89 -4.04 -1.80 1.76
CA GLY A 89 -2.76 -2.40 2.18
C GLY A 89 -1.51 -1.59 1.85
N THR A 90 -1.64 -0.38 1.29
CA THR A 90 -0.46 0.46 1.05
C THR A 90 0.21 0.85 2.38
N SER A 91 1.51 1.01 2.33
CA SER A 91 2.35 1.59 3.37
C SER A 91 2.83 2.99 2.99
N GLU A 92 2.44 3.49 1.80
CA GLU A 92 2.83 4.79 1.25
C GLU A 92 1.58 5.52 0.73
N ALA A 93 1.09 6.53 1.47
CA ALA A 93 -0.21 7.16 1.21
C ALA A 93 -0.36 7.74 -0.21
N THR A 94 0.69 8.35 -0.75
CA THR A 94 0.63 9.03 -2.05
C THR A 94 0.91 8.11 -3.23
N ALA A 95 1.57 6.96 -3.01
CA ALA A 95 2.04 6.13 -4.11
C ALA A 95 0.90 5.55 -4.99
N PRO A 96 -0.22 5.04 -4.43
CA PRO A 96 -1.36 4.63 -5.25
C PRO A 96 -2.00 5.78 -6.01
N ILE A 97 -2.08 6.96 -5.40
CA ILE A 97 -2.67 8.16 -6.01
C ILE A 97 -1.84 8.61 -7.22
N ASP A 98 -0.53 8.77 -7.03
CA ASP A 98 0.39 9.20 -8.10
C ASP A 98 0.42 8.17 -9.23
N CYS A 99 0.44 6.87 -8.90
CA CYS A 99 0.32 5.80 -9.89
C CYS A 99 -0.99 5.91 -10.67
N PHE A 100 -2.12 6.07 -9.99
CA PHE A 100 -3.43 6.16 -10.63
C PHE A 100 -3.51 7.34 -11.59
N LEU A 101 -3.00 8.51 -11.18
CA LEU A 101 -2.99 9.71 -12.02
C LEU A 101 -2.19 9.48 -13.30
N GLU A 102 -1.02 8.85 -13.21
CA GLU A 102 -0.20 8.51 -14.39
C GLU A 102 -0.87 7.44 -15.27
N ALA A 103 -1.47 6.42 -14.66
CA ALA A 103 -2.17 5.36 -15.38
C ALA A 103 -3.38 5.89 -16.18
N TYR A 104 -4.13 6.81 -15.57
CA TYR A 104 -5.37 7.34 -16.14
C TYR A 104 -5.15 8.53 -17.10
N ALA A 105 -4.05 9.27 -16.95
CA ALA A 105 -3.75 10.44 -17.76
C ALA A 105 -3.62 10.10 -19.25
N GLN A 106 -4.09 11.00 -20.12
CA GLN A 106 -4.00 10.82 -21.57
C GLN A 106 -2.56 10.85 -22.09
N ASP A 107 -1.68 11.56 -21.40
CA ASP A 107 -0.24 11.65 -21.67
C ASP A 107 0.59 10.61 -20.90
N GLY A 108 -0.04 9.83 -20.00
CA GLY A 108 0.52 8.66 -19.35
C GLY A 108 0.12 7.36 -20.07
N LEU A 109 -0.55 6.44 -19.38
CA LEU A 109 -0.95 5.15 -19.97
C LEU A 109 -2.31 5.16 -20.67
N ALA A 110 -3.14 6.18 -20.42
CA ALA A 110 -4.49 6.32 -20.94
C ALA A 110 -5.39 5.08 -20.72
N LEU A 111 -5.18 4.38 -19.60
CA LEU A 111 -6.02 3.26 -19.18
C LEU A 111 -7.40 3.76 -18.74
N ASP A 112 -8.39 2.88 -18.77
CA ASP A 112 -9.68 3.24 -18.20
C ASP A 112 -9.62 3.34 -16.66
N LEU A 113 -10.71 3.81 -16.05
CA LEU A 113 -10.79 4.03 -14.61
C LEU A 113 -10.50 2.74 -13.81
N LEU A 114 -11.08 1.62 -14.23
CA LEU A 114 -10.97 0.36 -13.50
C LEU A 114 -9.58 -0.27 -13.71
N GLU A 115 -9.06 -0.21 -14.93
CA GLU A 115 -7.72 -0.67 -15.27
C GLU A 115 -6.65 0.11 -14.49
N SER A 116 -6.83 1.43 -14.34
CA SER A 116 -5.94 2.30 -13.55
C SER A 116 -5.96 1.94 -12.07
N ILE A 117 -7.16 1.76 -11.48
CA ILE A 117 -7.30 1.30 -10.09
C ILE A 117 -6.65 -0.07 -9.91
N GLN A 118 -6.90 -1.00 -10.83
CA GLN A 118 -6.36 -2.35 -10.76
C GLN A 118 -4.84 -2.36 -10.76
N LEU A 119 -4.22 -1.61 -11.68
CA LEU A 119 -2.77 -1.52 -11.82
C LEU A 119 -2.11 -0.96 -10.56
N CYS A 120 -2.73 0.06 -9.96
CA CYS A 120 -2.14 0.85 -8.87
C CYS A 120 -2.55 0.40 -7.46
N SER A 121 -3.49 -0.55 -7.36
CA SER A 121 -4.03 -1.06 -6.11
C SER A 121 -2.93 -1.48 -5.11
N GLY A 122 -2.90 -0.80 -3.97
CA GLY A 122 -2.03 -1.12 -2.84
C GLY A 122 -0.54 -0.93 -3.10
N THR A 123 -0.15 -0.22 -4.17
CA THR A 123 1.27 -0.01 -4.48
C THR A 123 1.96 0.83 -3.40
N ASN A 124 3.23 0.49 -3.13
CA ASN A 124 4.13 1.30 -2.30
C ASN A 124 5.06 2.16 -3.16
N THR A 125 4.88 2.15 -4.49
CA THR A 125 5.70 2.94 -5.42
C THR A 125 4.82 3.51 -6.52
N ALA A 126 4.97 4.80 -6.83
CA ALA A 126 4.22 5.46 -7.89
C ALA A 126 4.53 4.89 -9.28
N THR A 127 5.79 4.57 -9.57
CA THR A 127 6.22 4.19 -10.93
C THR A 127 6.36 2.69 -11.16
N GLY A 128 6.53 1.88 -10.11
CA GLY A 128 6.79 0.45 -10.26
C GLY A 128 5.76 -0.30 -11.13
N PRO A 129 4.44 -0.16 -10.84
CA PRO A 129 3.40 -0.77 -11.68
C PRO A 129 3.37 -0.20 -13.10
N ILE A 130 3.60 1.11 -13.25
CA ILE A 130 3.62 1.82 -14.52
C ILE A 130 4.74 1.29 -15.43
N ASP A 131 5.97 1.27 -14.92
CA ASP A 131 7.15 0.78 -15.62
C ASP A 131 6.96 -0.70 -16.03
N CYS A 132 6.44 -1.52 -15.12
CA CYS A 132 6.12 -2.91 -15.42
C CYS A 132 5.10 -3.01 -16.56
N PHE A 133 4.00 -2.25 -16.48
CA PHE A 133 2.93 -2.30 -17.47
C PHE A 133 3.45 -1.91 -18.86
N TRP A 134 4.28 -0.87 -18.94
CA TRP A 134 4.90 -0.43 -20.20
C TRP A 134 5.78 -1.52 -20.83
N GLU A 135 6.60 -2.18 -20.03
CA GLU A 135 7.45 -3.28 -20.52
C GLU A 135 6.64 -4.53 -20.88
N ALA A 136 5.54 -4.79 -20.17
CA ALA A 136 4.65 -5.91 -20.46
C ALA A 136 3.85 -5.69 -21.74
N TYR A 137 3.34 -4.48 -21.96
CA TYR A 137 2.43 -4.15 -23.06
C TYR A 137 3.15 -3.81 -24.36
N SER A 138 4.31 -3.13 -24.29
CA SER A 138 4.99 -2.62 -25.49
C SER A 138 5.46 -3.72 -26.45
N GLU A 139 5.48 -3.41 -27.76
CA GLU A 139 5.97 -4.33 -28.79
C GLU A 139 7.47 -4.64 -28.66
N ASP A 140 8.24 -3.69 -28.13
CA ASP A 140 9.68 -3.86 -27.85
C ASP A 140 9.95 -4.64 -26.55
N GLY A 141 8.93 -4.78 -25.68
CA GLY A 141 8.96 -5.55 -24.45
C GLY A 141 8.37 -6.96 -24.63
N LEU A 142 7.29 -7.27 -23.91
CA LEU A 142 6.64 -8.59 -23.98
C LEU A 142 5.46 -8.68 -24.97
N GLY A 143 4.94 -7.53 -25.46
CA GLY A 143 3.83 -7.48 -26.41
C GLY A 143 2.54 -8.15 -25.91
N LEU A 144 2.27 -8.10 -24.60
CA LEU A 144 1.08 -8.71 -24.01
C LEU A 144 -0.17 -7.86 -24.26
N SER A 145 -1.34 -8.47 -24.12
CA SER A 145 -2.60 -7.70 -24.05
C SER A 145 -2.64 -6.84 -22.79
N ILE A 146 -3.48 -5.80 -22.78
CA ILE A 146 -3.73 -4.95 -21.59
C ILE A 146 -4.08 -5.82 -20.39
N GLU A 147 -5.06 -6.72 -20.52
CA GLU A 147 -5.48 -7.63 -19.45
C GLU A 147 -4.32 -8.45 -18.85
N ASN A 148 -3.46 -9.03 -19.69
CA ASN A 148 -2.33 -9.82 -19.22
C ASN A 148 -1.23 -8.95 -18.59
N SER A 149 -1.05 -7.72 -19.10
CA SER A 149 -0.09 -6.75 -18.55
C SER A 149 -0.56 -6.27 -17.17
N LEU A 150 -1.83 -5.93 -17.00
CA LEU A 150 -2.44 -5.60 -15.71
C LEU A 150 -2.25 -6.75 -14.73
N ARG A 151 -2.59 -7.97 -15.14
CA ARG A 151 -2.44 -9.15 -14.27
C ARG A 151 -0.99 -9.40 -13.86
N LEU A 152 -0.02 -9.13 -14.73
CA LEU A 152 1.40 -9.30 -14.45
C LEU A 152 1.98 -8.18 -13.60
N CYS A 153 1.43 -6.98 -13.63
CA CYS A 153 2.05 -5.79 -13.05
C CYS A 153 1.34 -5.21 -11.83
N SER A 154 0.12 -5.67 -11.54
CA SER A 154 -0.63 -5.21 -10.37
C SER A 154 -0.02 -5.77 -9.08
N PRO A 155 0.35 -4.93 -8.10
CA PRO A 155 0.97 -5.35 -6.84
C PRO A 155 0.12 -6.32 -6.02
N ARG A 156 -1.20 -6.12 -6.00
CA ARG A 156 -2.12 -6.99 -5.27
C ARG A 156 -2.16 -8.43 -5.78
N TRP A 157 -1.73 -8.67 -7.02
CA TRP A 157 -1.87 -9.96 -7.71
C TRP A 157 -0.53 -10.66 -7.98
N ASN A 158 0.58 -10.14 -7.45
CA ASN A 158 1.93 -10.73 -7.51
C ASN A 158 2.56 -10.85 -6.12
#